data_AF-Q23AB4-F1
#
_entry.id   AF-Q23AB4-F1
#
_cell.length_a   1.000
_cell.length_b   1.000
_cell.length_c   1.000
_cell.angle_alpha   90.00
_cell.angle_beta   90.00
_cell.angle_gamma   90.00
#
_symmetry.space_group_name_H-M   'P 1'
#
loop_
_entity.id
_entity.type
_entity.pdbx_description
1 polymer ?
#
loop_
_entity_poly.entity_id
_entity_poly.type
_entity_poly.pdbx_seq_one_letter_code
_entity_poly.pdbx_strand_id
1 'polypeptide(L)'
;MENLTEQLQNKLNLAENQVEKVEKIAVQDKDIVVNEQSYNNIKIKDYYVENGEEEDENKKFFSSEEFHDNIRRGLSVIEDLENNSKQVLRKGHKKFDDLTKSKLKVWLSRFVDHNFINEKIKEILANNKKNFSEKDKKQIFKKYHVKFQDFSTMFIYRTVKDDGTCSQISFSKSAQAWVICTKNESLLLKHKHEAEKIGKQFNFIKAMALLWFEYLENLNKELKEELQNYLSDKTLLAELCGGVAKQYVKYGPNPIMICFSIVNNYSEDICLSPPEAEIVFKKYNLKYRSYQKTVECDNYNDFYQLFKQINVEVNNSSFLEKGEGEVLYICGRPELNPEQIVVLKMAKAKTIEYKIIKEGEKYVSRLNYVKSEASQNLIKDFIEINHNLPKLKNLNISSGYLASTIRLMQNNKLQINEQSIKNFIIKEFGQEKLNTLQS
;
A
#
# COMPACT_ATOMS: atom_id res chain seq x y z
N MET A 1 -5.93 40.50 -3.25
CA MET A 1 -5.64 40.01 -4.62
C MET A 1 -4.19 39.57 -4.74
N GLU A 2 -3.20 40.42 -4.41
CA GLU A 2 -1.76 40.08 -4.46
C GLU A 2 -1.40 38.79 -3.71
N ASN A 3 -1.90 38.61 -2.48
CA ASN A 3 -1.63 37.42 -1.66
C ASN A 3 -2.21 36.11 -2.25
N LEU A 4 -3.30 36.20 -3.04
CA LEU A 4 -3.89 35.04 -3.73
C LEU A 4 -3.08 34.69 -4.98
N THR A 5 -2.59 35.70 -5.70
CA THR A 5 -1.72 35.53 -6.87
C THR A 5 -0.40 34.87 -6.47
N GLU A 6 0.20 35.29 -5.36
CA GLU A 6 1.45 34.71 -4.85
C GLU A 6 1.29 33.23 -4.44
N GLN A 7 0.20 32.89 -3.74
CA GLN A 7 -0.09 31.49 -3.38
C GLN A 7 -0.32 30.60 -4.61
N LEU A 8 -1.00 31.10 -5.64
CA LEU A 8 -1.20 30.39 -6.90
C LEU A 8 0.13 30.19 -7.64
N GLN A 9 0.98 31.23 -7.69
CA GLN A 9 2.29 31.16 -8.33
C GLN A 9 3.20 30.15 -7.62
N ASN A 10 3.21 30.13 -6.29
CA ASN A 10 3.98 29.15 -5.52
C ASN A 10 3.51 27.71 -5.75
N LYS A 11 2.20 27.48 -5.87
CA LYS A 11 1.65 26.16 -6.22
C LYS A 11 2.04 25.73 -7.64
N LEU A 12 1.99 26.64 -8.60
CA LEU A 12 2.42 26.37 -9.98
C LEU A 12 3.90 26.01 -10.03
N ASN A 13 4.77 26.80 -9.38
CA ASN A 13 6.20 26.52 -9.30
C ASN A 13 6.49 25.16 -8.63
N LEU A 14 5.76 24.80 -7.57
CA LEU A 14 5.89 23.49 -6.92
C LEU A 14 5.45 22.34 -7.86
N ALA A 15 4.36 22.53 -8.59
CA ALA A 15 3.84 21.55 -9.54
C ALA A 15 4.82 21.30 -10.70
N GLU A 16 5.34 22.36 -11.31
CA GLU A 16 6.32 22.28 -12.40
C GLU A 16 7.60 21.58 -11.93
N ASN A 17 8.13 21.99 -10.77
CA ASN A 17 9.29 21.34 -10.16
C ASN A 17 9.05 19.84 -9.89
N GLN A 18 7.83 19.44 -9.53
CA GLN A 18 7.51 18.03 -9.30
C GLN A 18 7.45 17.24 -10.62
N VAL A 19 6.86 17.81 -11.68
CA VAL A 19 6.82 17.17 -13.00
C VAL A 19 8.24 16.97 -13.54
N GLU A 20 9.08 18.00 -13.48
CA GLU A 20 10.47 17.93 -13.93
C GLU A 20 11.26 16.85 -13.18
N LYS A 21 11.10 16.73 -11.86
CA LYS A 21 11.72 15.66 -11.06
C LYS A 21 11.27 14.27 -11.53
N VAL A 22 9.97 14.09 -11.76
CA VAL A 22 9.42 12.81 -12.23
C VAL A 22 9.95 12.45 -13.62
N GLU A 23 9.90 13.39 -14.56
CA GLU A 23 10.40 13.19 -15.92
C GLU A 23 11.91 12.91 -15.93
N LYS A 24 12.70 13.63 -15.14
CA LYS A 24 14.14 13.40 -14.98
C LYS A 24 14.44 12.00 -14.47
N ILE A 25 13.74 11.55 -13.41
CA ILE A 25 13.91 10.19 -12.87
C ILE A 25 13.51 9.15 -13.92
N ALA A 26 12.39 9.35 -14.62
CA ALA A 26 11.92 8.44 -15.68
C ALA A 26 12.92 8.31 -16.84
N VAL A 27 13.60 9.39 -17.24
CA VAL A 27 14.64 9.36 -18.28
C VAL A 27 15.89 8.62 -17.81
N GLN A 28 16.27 8.78 -16.54
CA GLN A 28 17.47 8.15 -15.98
C GLN A 28 17.28 6.67 -15.65
N ASP A 29 16.02 6.26 -15.46
CA ASP A 29 15.67 4.96 -14.92
C ASP A 29 14.90 4.11 -15.92
N LYS A 30 15.62 3.17 -16.55
CA LYS A 30 15.06 2.26 -17.57
C LYS A 30 13.91 1.37 -17.10
N ASP A 31 13.71 1.21 -15.78
CA ASP A 31 12.65 0.36 -15.24
C ASP A 31 11.31 1.12 -15.14
N ILE A 32 11.32 2.45 -15.40
CA ILE A 32 10.12 3.26 -15.52
C ILE A 32 9.60 3.18 -16.95
N VAL A 33 8.38 2.67 -17.08
CA VAL A 33 7.62 2.71 -18.33
C VAL A 33 6.73 3.95 -18.31
N VAL A 34 6.68 4.63 -19.45
CA VAL A 34 5.78 5.75 -19.69
C VAL A 34 4.75 5.32 -20.72
N ASN A 35 3.49 5.23 -20.31
CA ASN A 35 2.38 5.04 -21.24
C ASN A 35 1.77 6.41 -21.57
N GLU A 36 1.72 6.76 -22.85
CA GLU A 36 1.16 8.03 -23.32
C GLU A 36 -0.17 7.82 -24.00
N GLN A 37 -1.16 8.64 -23.64
CA GLN A 37 -2.46 8.68 -24.28
C GLN A 37 -2.83 10.12 -24.62
N SER A 38 -3.52 10.32 -25.74
CA SER A 38 -4.01 11.64 -26.16
C SER A 38 -5.53 11.72 -26.06
N TYR A 39 -6.03 12.84 -25.57
CA TYR A 39 -7.44 13.18 -25.48
C TYR A 39 -7.61 14.64 -25.95
N ASN A 40 -7.98 14.84 -27.21
CA ASN A 40 -8.00 16.17 -27.85
C ASN A 40 -6.61 16.85 -27.79
N ASN A 41 -6.55 18.07 -27.23
CA ASN A 41 -5.35 18.88 -26.98
C ASN A 41 -4.59 18.47 -25.70
N ILE A 42 -5.04 17.42 -25.01
CA ILE A 42 -4.46 16.93 -23.76
C ILE A 42 -3.67 15.65 -24.01
N LYS A 43 -2.47 15.56 -23.45
CA LYS A 43 -1.73 14.30 -23.29
C LYS A 43 -1.70 13.87 -21.84
N ILE A 44 -1.83 12.58 -21.60
CA ILE A 44 -1.60 11.97 -20.29
C ILE A 44 -0.40 11.04 -20.41
N LYS A 45 0.54 11.18 -19.48
CA LYS A 45 1.68 10.30 -19.31
C LYS A 45 1.56 9.56 -17.99
N ASP A 46 1.33 8.26 -18.04
CA ASP A 46 1.34 7.37 -16.89
C ASP A 46 2.76 6.85 -16.65
N TYR A 47 3.33 7.16 -15.48
CA TYR A 47 4.64 6.70 -15.05
C TYR A 47 4.47 5.53 -14.08
N TYR A 48 4.98 4.36 -14.44
CA TYR A 48 4.93 3.19 -13.57
C TYR A 48 6.18 2.34 -13.72
N VAL A 49 6.51 1.60 -12.66
CA VAL A 49 7.57 0.59 -12.70
C VAL A 49 7.03 -0.61 -13.49
N GLU A 50 7.79 -1.07 -14.49
CA GLU A 50 7.41 -2.23 -15.30
C GLU A 50 7.00 -3.42 -14.42
N ASN A 51 6.00 -4.18 -14.87
CA ASN A 51 5.40 -5.26 -14.08
C ASN A 51 6.40 -6.40 -13.82
N GLY A 52 7.21 -6.25 -12.78
CA GLY A 52 7.99 -7.32 -12.15
C GLY A 52 7.20 -8.05 -11.06
N GLU A 53 7.77 -9.12 -10.53
CA GLU A 53 7.24 -9.73 -9.30
C GLU A 53 7.21 -8.67 -8.16
N GLU A 54 6.30 -8.84 -7.17
CA GLU A 54 6.14 -7.88 -6.05
C GLU A 54 7.48 -7.56 -5.35
N GLU A 55 8.42 -8.50 -5.33
CA GLU A 55 9.76 -8.31 -4.79
C GLU A 55 10.63 -7.35 -5.61
N ASP A 56 10.57 -7.40 -6.93
CA ASP A 56 11.37 -6.53 -7.80
C ASP A 56 10.81 -5.11 -7.80
N GLU A 57 9.47 -4.98 -7.82
CA GLU A 57 8.81 -3.70 -7.59
C GLU A 57 9.25 -3.11 -6.23
N ASN A 58 9.25 -3.92 -5.16
CA ASN A 58 9.72 -3.47 -3.84
C ASN A 58 11.19 -3.04 -3.86
N LYS A 59 12.10 -3.86 -4.38
CA LYS A 59 13.54 -3.50 -4.49
C LYS A 59 13.69 -2.16 -5.20
N LYS A 60 12.89 -1.93 -6.25
CA LYS A 60 12.96 -0.70 -7.02
C LYS A 60 12.50 0.52 -6.23
N PHE A 61 11.30 0.48 -5.67
CA PHE A 61 10.76 1.60 -4.89
C PHE A 61 11.59 1.93 -3.65
N PHE A 62 12.36 0.98 -3.12
CA PHE A 62 13.24 1.19 -1.97
C PHE A 62 14.73 1.32 -2.33
N SER A 63 15.06 1.47 -3.62
CA SER A 63 16.45 1.60 -4.10
C SER A 63 17.08 2.94 -3.71
N SER A 64 16.32 4.03 -3.74
CA SER A 64 16.73 5.36 -3.30
C SER A 64 15.56 6.13 -2.69
N GLU A 65 15.86 7.12 -1.85
CA GLU A 65 14.83 8.00 -1.27
C GLU A 65 14.26 8.96 -2.31
N GLU A 66 15.10 9.49 -3.19
CA GLU A 66 14.66 10.31 -4.33
C GLU A 66 13.63 9.57 -5.18
N PHE A 67 13.86 8.28 -5.49
CA PHE A 67 12.90 7.48 -6.23
C PHE A 67 11.61 7.27 -5.41
N HIS A 68 11.74 6.84 -4.15
CA HIS A 68 10.59 6.59 -3.27
C HIS A 68 9.69 7.83 -3.07
N ASP A 69 10.31 9.01 -2.99
CA ASP A 69 9.62 10.26 -2.65
C ASP A 69 9.06 11.00 -3.86
N ASN A 70 9.57 10.75 -5.07
CA ASN A 70 9.06 11.39 -6.28
C ASN A 70 8.23 10.43 -7.16
N ILE A 71 8.55 9.14 -7.19
CA ILE A 71 7.80 8.14 -7.95
C ILE A 71 6.75 7.48 -7.04
N ARG A 72 5.49 7.56 -7.45
CA ARG A 72 4.34 7.06 -6.69
C ARG A 72 3.72 5.83 -7.36
N ARG A 73 3.00 5.02 -6.58
CA ARG A 73 2.25 3.87 -7.11
C ARG A 73 0.93 4.34 -7.70
N GLY A 74 0.98 4.73 -8.97
CA GLY A 74 -0.08 5.42 -9.70
C GLY A 74 0.23 6.91 -9.81
N LEU A 75 0.93 7.28 -10.88
CA LEU A 75 1.39 8.64 -11.13
C LEU A 75 1.08 9.00 -12.57
N SER A 76 0.35 10.09 -12.77
CA SER A 76 0.07 10.62 -14.12
C SER A 76 0.39 12.10 -14.17
N VAL A 77 1.06 12.50 -15.25
CA VAL A 77 1.21 13.91 -15.64
C VAL A 77 0.27 14.19 -16.78
N ILE A 78 -0.37 15.36 -16.74
CA ILE A 78 -1.13 15.90 -17.85
C ILE A 78 -0.33 17.01 -18.52
N GLU A 79 -0.29 16.99 -19.85
CA GLU A 79 0.25 18.06 -20.67
C GLU A 79 -0.89 18.67 -21.47
N ASP A 80 -1.15 19.95 -21.24
CA ASP A 80 -2.08 20.75 -22.02
C ASP A 80 -1.31 21.44 -23.14
N LEU A 81 -1.49 20.94 -24.37
CA LEU A 81 -0.74 21.40 -25.53
C LEU A 81 -1.17 22.80 -25.98
N GLU A 82 -2.41 23.21 -25.68
CA GLU A 82 -2.93 24.52 -26.04
C GLU A 82 -2.39 25.60 -25.10
N ASN A 83 -2.36 25.30 -23.80
CA ASN A 83 -1.86 26.22 -22.79
C ASN A 83 -0.36 26.08 -22.50
N ASN A 84 0.33 25.14 -23.17
CA ASN A 84 1.72 24.78 -22.94
C ASN A 84 2.04 24.57 -21.44
N SER A 85 1.19 23.83 -20.75
CA SER A 85 1.30 23.60 -19.30
C SER A 85 1.39 22.12 -18.96
N LYS A 86 2.13 21.80 -17.90
CA LYS A 86 2.22 20.44 -17.35
C LYS A 86 1.91 20.43 -15.87
N GLN A 87 1.21 19.41 -15.41
CA GLN A 87 0.94 19.24 -13.98
C GLN A 87 0.75 17.78 -13.61
N VAL A 88 0.98 17.45 -12.34
CA VAL A 88 0.60 16.15 -11.78
C VAL A 88 -0.92 16.08 -11.68
N LEU A 89 -1.52 15.21 -12.49
CA LEU A 89 -2.97 14.99 -12.50
C LEU A 89 -3.39 13.94 -11.47
N ARG A 90 -2.55 12.92 -11.29
CA ARG A 90 -2.80 11.79 -10.40
C ARG A 90 -1.58 11.48 -9.58
N LYS A 91 -1.77 11.32 -8.27
CA LYS A 91 -0.73 10.95 -7.30
C LYS A 91 -1.27 9.92 -6.31
N GLY A 92 -0.92 8.66 -6.52
CA GLY A 92 -1.19 7.58 -5.59
C GLY A 92 -0.28 7.62 -4.37
N HIS A 93 -0.44 6.66 -3.46
CA HIS A 93 0.42 6.53 -2.29
C HIS A 93 1.89 6.26 -2.66
N LYS A 94 2.80 6.66 -1.75
CA LYS A 94 4.16 6.11 -1.72
C LYS A 94 4.06 4.59 -1.62
N LYS A 95 4.98 3.85 -2.24
CA LYS A 95 5.03 2.39 -2.03
C LYS A 95 5.25 2.13 -0.55
N PHE A 96 4.32 1.42 0.07
CA PHE A 96 4.47 0.89 1.41
C PHE A 96 4.53 -0.64 1.37
N ASP A 97 5.09 -1.22 2.42
CA ASP A 97 5.38 -2.64 2.49
C ASP A 97 4.86 -3.26 3.78
N ASP A 98 4.84 -4.60 3.80
CA ASP A 98 4.61 -5.38 5.01
C ASP A 98 5.82 -5.12 5.91
N LEU A 99 5.62 -4.37 6.99
CA LEU A 99 6.69 -4.03 7.92
C LEU A 99 6.98 -5.26 8.78
N THR A 100 7.69 -6.22 8.20
CA THR A 100 8.26 -7.34 8.94
C THR A 100 9.17 -6.81 10.05
N LYS A 101 9.39 -7.61 11.10
CA LYS A 101 10.20 -7.22 12.27
C LYS A 101 11.56 -6.60 11.88
N SER A 102 12.19 -7.04 10.78
CA SER A 102 13.49 -6.53 10.31
C SER A 102 13.38 -5.18 9.60
N LYS A 103 12.44 -4.99 8.67
CA LYS A 103 12.24 -3.72 7.95
C LYS A 103 11.73 -2.62 8.88
N LEU A 104 10.88 -2.99 9.84
CA LEU A 104 10.43 -2.09 10.89
C LEU A 104 11.58 -1.64 11.77
N LYS A 105 12.46 -2.54 12.24
CA LYS A 105 13.62 -2.15 13.04
C LYS A 105 14.51 -1.14 12.30
N VAL A 106 14.70 -1.31 10.99
CA VAL A 106 15.49 -0.39 10.16
C VAL A 106 14.80 0.95 9.93
N TRP A 107 13.46 0.97 9.86
CA TRP A 107 12.70 2.21 9.71
C TRP A 107 12.56 2.93 11.04
N LEU A 108 12.20 2.23 12.11
CA LEU A 108 12.17 2.74 13.48
C LEU A 108 13.57 3.15 13.97
N SER A 109 14.64 2.51 13.50
CA SER A 109 15.99 2.98 13.77
C SER A 109 16.28 4.35 13.14
N ARG A 110 15.39 4.87 12.29
CA ARG A 110 15.44 6.25 11.78
C ARG A 110 14.77 7.26 12.72
N PHE A 111 13.90 6.80 13.63
CA PHE A 111 13.14 7.62 14.60
C PHE A 111 13.88 7.82 15.92
N VAL A 112 15.03 7.18 16.09
CA VAL A 112 15.59 7.03 17.42
C VAL A 112 16.19 8.33 17.92
N ASP A 113 15.86 8.63 19.18
CA ASP A 113 16.73 9.33 20.11
C ASP A 113 18.22 8.93 19.89
N HIS A 114 19.07 9.91 19.63
CA HIS A 114 20.51 9.72 19.47
C HIS A 114 21.11 8.83 20.58
N ASN A 115 20.54 8.86 21.79
CA ASN A 115 20.99 8.06 22.92
C ASN A 115 20.80 6.55 22.70
N PHE A 116 19.65 6.08 22.20
CA PHE A 116 19.42 4.64 21.99
C PHE A 116 20.22 4.10 20.80
N ILE A 117 20.47 4.89 19.73
CA ILE A 117 21.41 4.49 18.67
C ILE A 117 22.82 4.36 19.25
N ASN A 118 23.24 5.31 20.08
CA ASN A 118 24.55 5.25 20.72
C ASN A 118 24.67 4.02 21.64
N GLU A 119 23.63 3.65 22.38
CA GLU A 119 23.62 2.44 23.19
C GLU A 119 23.61 1.15 22.35
N LYS A 120 22.80 1.07 21.30
CA LYS A 120 22.78 -0.10 20.41
C LYS A 120 24.06 -0.23 19.58
N ILE A 121 24.65 0.87 19.14
CA ILE A 121 25.98 0.86 18.52
C ILE A 121 27.02 0.38 19.53
N LYS A 122 27.00 0.85 20.78
CA LYS A 122 27.89 0.34 21.84
C LYS A 122 27.70 -1.16 22.07
N GLU A 123 26.46 -1.66 22.12
CA GLU A 123 26.15 -3.07 22.29
C GLU A 123 26.57 -3.93 21.08
N ILE A 124 26.39 -3.43 19.85
CA ILE A 124 26.83 -4.11 18.63
C ILE A 124 28.36 -4.11 18.52
N LEU A 125 29.03 -3.02 18.88
CA LEU A 125 30.49 -2.93 18.93
C LEU A 125 31.08 -3.84 20.01
N ALA A 126 30.38 -4.00 21.14
CA ALA A 126 30.76 -4.94 22.18
C ALA A 126 30.63 -6.41 21.72
N ASN A 127 29.63 -6.72 20.89
CA ASN A 127 29.33 -8.09 20.45
C ASN A 127 29.97 -8.49 19.11
N ASN A 128 30.28 -7.54 18.23
CA ASN A 128 30.90 -7.77 16.94
C ASN A 128 32.16 -6.91 16.84
N LYS A 129 33.34 -7.53 16.67
CA LYS A 129 34.64 -6.87 16.48
C LYS A 129 34.75 -6.05 15.17
N LYS A 130 33.65 -5.50 14.65
CA LYS A 130 33.61 -4.66 13.45
C LYS A 130 33.41 -3.21 13.87
N ASN A 131 34.45 -2.40 13.69
CA ASN A 131 34.37 -0.95 13.85
C ASN A 131 33.57 -0.35 12.69
N PHE A 132 32.47 0.34 12.98
CA PHE A 132 31.81 1.20 12.02
C PHE A 132 32.66 2.44 11.78
N SER A 133 32.91 2.79 10.51
CA SER A 133 33.63 4.02 10.19
C SER A 133 32.76 5.25 10.48
N GLU A 134 33.39 6.40 10.72
CA GLU A 134 32.70 7.71 10.81
C GLU A 134 31.86 8.01 9.56
N LYS A 135 32.26 7.46 8.40
CA LYS A 135 31.54 7.58 7.13
C LYS A 135 30.24 6.76 7.15
N ASP A 136 30.25 5.55 7.70
CA ASP A 136 29.06 4.70 7.86
C ASP A 136 28.05 5.35 8.80
N LYS A 137 28.52 5.91 9.92
CA LYS A 137 27.70 6.67 10.86
C LYS A 137 27.07 7.89 10.18
N LYS A 138 27.87 8.71 9.49
CA LYS A 138 27.36 9.88 8.75
C LYS A 138 26.37 9.49 7.65
N GLN A 139 26.57 8.37 6.97
CA GLN A 139 25.65 7.92 5.90
C GLN A 139 24.34 7.34 6.45
N ILE A 140 24.38 6.77 7.65
CA ILE A 140 23.20 6.45 8.46
C ILE A 140 22.50 7.78 8.80
N PHE A 141 23.14 8.68 9.56
CA PHE A 141 22.50 9.89 10.08
C PHE A 141 22.05 10.94 9.03
N LYS A 142 22.72 11.07 7.88
CA LYS A 142 22.41 12.09 6.85
C LYS A 142 21.15 11.75 6.02
N LYS A 143 20.56 10.58 6.25
CA LYS A 143 19.46 10.01 5.44
C LYS A 143 18.10 10.02 6.16
N TYR A 144 17.97 10.76 7.27
CA TYR A 144 16.81 10.68 8.16
C TYR A 144 16.16 12.04 8.40
N HIS A 145 14.90 12.18 8.01
CA HIS A 145 14.15 13.44 8.03
C HIS A 145 13.12 13.57 9.16
N VAL A 146 12.90 12.52 9.97
CA VAL A 146 11.83 12.50 10.97
C VAL A 146 12.42 12.06 12.32
N LYS A 147 12.62 13.00 13.25
CA LYS A 147 13.05 12.68 14.62
C LYS A 147 11.82 12.60 15.50
N PHE A 148 11.76 11.62 16.41
CA PHE A 148 10.64 11.52 17.35
C PHE A 148 10.46 12.82 18.16
N GLN A 149 11.57 13.49 18.50
CA GLN A 149 11.62 14.78 19.20
C GLN A 149 10.95 15.94 18.44
N ASP A 150 10.73 15.80 17.12
CA ASP A 150 10.01 16.80 16.33
C ASP A 150 8.49 16.70 16.53
N PHE A 151 8.02 15.71 17.30
CA PHE A 151 6.62 15.40 17.54
C PHE A 151 6.34 15.28 19.04
N SER A 152 5.26 15.94 19.47
CA SER A 152 4.74 15.84 20.84
C SER A 152 4.26 14.42 21.16
N THR A 153 3.57 13.80 20.20
CA THR A 153 3.09 12.43 20.28
C THR A 153 3.07 11.75 18.92
N MET A 154 3.17 10.42 18.95
CA MET A 154 2.98 9.54 17.80
C MET A 154 1.91 8.48 18.09
N PHE A 155 1.17 8.08 17.06
CA PHE A 155 0.12 7.06 17.18
C PHE A 155 -0.16 6.42 15.81
N ILE A 156 -1.02 5.41 15.81
CA ILE A 156 -1.39 4.65 14.61
C ILE A 156 -2.90 4.70 14.41
N TYR A 157 -3.34 5.12 13.23
CA TYR A 157 -4.69 4.82 12.76
C TYR A 157 -4.68 3.51 11.98
N ARG A 158 -5.65 2.64 12.29
CA ARG A 158 -5.82 1.32 11.70
C ARG A 158 -7.06 1.36 10.81
N THR A 159 -6.94 0.89 9.57
CA THR A 159 -8.10 0.68 8.68
C THR A 159 -8.06 -0.75 8.15
N VAL A 160 -9.24 -1.30 7.82
CA VAL A 160 -9.32 -2.59 7.11
C VAL A 160 -8.55 -2.48 5.81
N LYS A 161 -7.77 -3.52 5.49
CA LYS A 161 -7.17 -3.67 4.17
C LYS A 161 -8.12 -4.47 3.29
N ASP A 162 -8.94 -3.77 2.52
CA ASP A 162 -9.75 -4.42 1.49
C ASP A 162 -8.84 -5.11 0.44
N ASP A 163 -9.27 -6.29 0.02
CA ASP A 163 -8.63 -7.17 -0.97
C ASP A 163 -9.35 -7.02 -2.32
N GLY A 164 -8.83 -6.14 -3.18
CA GLY A 164 -9.40 -5.87 -4.49
C GLY A 164 -8.37 -5.28 -5.45
N THR A 165 -8.84 -4.38 -6.32
CA THR A 165 -8.00 -3.61 -7.23
C THR A 165 -8.03 -2.15 -6.85
N CYS A 166 -6.85 -1.55 -6.59
CA CYS A 166 -6.74 -0.12 -6.31
C CYS A 166 -7.32 0.73 -7.46
N SER A 167 -8.24 1.60 -7.10
CA SER A 167 -8.91 2.61 -7.92
C SER A 167 -8.42 3.99 -7.52
N GLN A 168 -8.12 4.83 -8.52
CA GLN A 168 -7.68 6.20 -8.28
C GLN A 168 -8.52 7.14 -9.15
N ILE A 169 -9.03 8.21 -8.54
CA ILE A 169 -9.97 9.13 -9.17
C ILE A 169 -9.52 10.56 -8.93
N SER A 170 -9.44 11.34 -10.00
CA SER A 170 -9.18 12.79 -9.97
C SER A 170 -10.00 13.49 -11.06
N PHE A 171 -10.02 14.82 -11.06
CA PHE A 171 -10.73 15.61 -12.06
C PHE A 171 -9.77 16.55 -12.80
N SER A 172 -9.73 16.46 -14.14
CA SER A 172 -8.97 17.39 -14.96
C SER A 172 -9.82 18.60 -15.33
N LYS A 173 -9.44 19.78 -14.81
CA LYS A 173 -10.09 21.05 -15.18
C LYS A 173 -9.85 21.42 -16.64
N SER A 174 -8.66 21.18 -17.19
CA SER A 174 -8.37 21.52 -18.59
C SER A 174 -9.16 20.63 -19.55
N ALA A 175 -9.25 19.32 -19.26
CA ALA A 175 -10.00 18.39 -20.09
C ALA A 175 -11.52 18.43 -19.83
N GLN A 176 -11.96 19.04 -18.72
CA GLN A 176 -13.32 18.96 -18.18
C GLN A 176 -13.79 17.51 -18.08
N ALA A 177 -12.94 16.63 -17.55
CA ALA A 177 -13.14 15.19 -17.56
C ALA A 177 -12.61 14.52 -16.29
N TRP A 178 -13.22 13.40 -15.93
CA TRP A 178 -12.77 12.54 -14.84
C TRP A 178 -11.62 11.66 -15.29
N VAL A 179 -10.69 11.44 -14.37
CA VAL A 179 -9.54 10.59 -14.57
C VAL A 179 -9.78 9.36 -13.70
N ILE A 180 -10.09 8.23 -14.35
CA ILE A 180 -10.36 6.96 -13.66
C ILE A 180 -9.19 6.01 -13.94
N CYS A 181 -8.61 5.44 -12.89
CA CYS A 181 -7.33 4.74 -13.03
C CYS A 181 -7.23 3.48 -12.17
N THR A 182 -6.44 2.53 -12.67
CA THR A 182 -5.82 1.48 -11.85
C THR A 182 -4.46 1.96 -11.34
N LYS A 183 -3.65 1.07 -10.75
CA LYS A 183 -2.25 1.35 -10.40
C LYS A 183 -1.42 1.92 -11.57
N ASN A 184 -1.55 1.38 -12.77
CA ASN A 184 -0.59 1.62 -13.86
C ASN A 184 -1.21 2.36 -15.06
N GLU A 185 -2.53 2.42 -15.13
CA GLU A 185 -3.23 2.91 -16.33
C GLU A 185 -4.31 3.90 -15.93
N SER A 186 -4.42 4.97 -16.71
CA SER A 186 -5.45 6.00 -16.59
C SER A 186 -6.28 6.12 -17.86
N LEU A 187 -7.53 6.57 -17.73
CA LEU A 187 -8.39 7.03 -18.83
C LEU A 187 -9.08 8.33 -18.43
N LEU A 188 -9.20 9.26 -19.38
CA LEU A 188 -10.06 10.45 -19.26
C LEU A 188 -11.46 10.13 -19.79
N LEU A 189 -12.48 10.39 -18.98
CA LEU A 189 -13.87 10.12 -19.28
C LEU A 189 -14.74 11.31 -18.85
N LYS A 190 -15.56 11.84 -19.74
CA LYS A 190 -16.53 12.91 -19.42
C LYS A 190 -17.85 12.35 -18.92
N HIS A 191 -18.27 11.23 -19.50
CA HIS A 191 -19.63 10.72 -19.34
C HIS A 191 -19.67 9.19 -19.25
N LYS A 192 -20.74 8.67 -18.64
CA LYS A 192 -21.00 7.24 -18.49
C LYS A 192 -20.96 6.46 -19.81
N HIS A 193 -21.51 7.02 -20.89
CA HIS A 193 -21.54 6.36 -22.19
C HIS A 193 -20.13 6.14 -22.80
N GLU A 194 -19.12 6.94 -22.39
CA GLU A 194 -17.73 6.73 -22.78
C GLU A 194 -17.17 5.50 -22.06
N ALA A 195 -17.52 5.32 -20.78
CA ALA A 195 -17.13 4.15 -19.99
C ALA A 195 -17.69 2.84 -20.58
N GLU A 196 -18.91 2.85 -21.11
CA GLU A 196 -19.54 1.68 -21.73
C GLU A 196 -18.80 1.19 -22.97
N LYS A 197 -18.15 2.10 -23.70
CA LYS A 197 -17.37 1.84 -24.92
C LYS A 197 -15.94 1.38 -24.64
N ILE A 198 -15.49 1.42 -23.39
CA ILE A 198 -14.15 0.96 -23.00
C ILE A 198 -13.99 -0.53 -23.37
N GLY A 199 -12.89 -0.82 -24.06
CA GLY A 199 -12.51 -2.16 -24.48
C GLY A 199 -12.18 -3.10 -23.32
N LYS A 200 -12.22 -4.41 -23.59
CA LYS A 200 -12.03 -5.46 -22.56
C LYS A 200 -10.68 -5.41 -21.87
N GLN A 201 -9.65 -4.87 -22.52
CA GLN A 201 -8.31 -4.72 -21.94
C GLN A 201 -8.30 -3.80 -20.70
N PHE A 202 -9.28 -2.89 -20.57
CA PHE A 202 -9.41 -1.97 -19.44
C PHE A 202 -10.64 -2.31 -18.56
N ASN A 203 -10.98 -3.59 -18.42
CA ASN A 203 -12.17 -4.04 -17.67
C ASN A 203 -12.24 -3.47 -16.24
N PHE A 204 -11.10 -3.32 -15.56
CA PHE A 204 -11.06 -2.71 -14.23
C PHE A 204 -11.46 -1.24 -14.27
N ILE A 205 -10.87 -0.44 -15.16
CA ILE A 205 -11.20 0.98 -15.31
C ILE A 205 -12.65 1.15 -15.75
N LYS A 206 -13.15 0.28 -16.64
CA LYS A 206 -14.56 0.24 -17.04
C LYS A 206 -15.48 0.05 -15.83
N ALA A 207 -15.23 -0.96 -14.99
CA ALA A 207 -16.04 -1.23 -13.80
C ALA A 207 -16.01 -0.04 -12.82
N MET A 208 -14.83 0.54 -12.58
CA MET A 208 -14.66 1.71 -11.73
C MET A 208 -15.42 2.92 -12.27
N ALA A 209 -15.31 3.19 -13.57
CA ALA A 209 -15.95 4.33 -14.22
C ALA A 209 -17.47 4.23 -14.18
N LEU A 210 -18.04 3.04 -14.43
CA LEU A 210 -19.48 2.83 -14.35
C LEU A 210 -20.01 3.08 -12.93
N LEU A 211 -19.35 2.53 -11.91
CA LEU A 211 -19.70 2.77 -10.50
C LEU A 211 -19.55 4.25 -10.13
N TRP A 212 -18.49 4.92 -10.61
CA TRP A 212 -18.27 6.33 -10.35
C TRP A 212 -19.35 7.22 -10.97
N PHE A 213 -19.69 7.00 -12.24
CA PHE A 213 -20.70 7.80 -12.92
C PHE A 213 -22.10 7.54 -12.36
N GLU A 214 -22.43 6.31 -11.97
CA GLU A 214 -23.67 6.01 -11.25
C GLU A 214 -23.76 6.77 -9.91
N TYR A 215 -22.66 6.83 -9.16
CA TYR A 215 -22.58 7.65 -7.96
C TYR A 215 -22.77 9.14 -8.28
N LEU A 216 -22.11 9.67 -9.31
CA LEU A 216 -22.24 11.08 -9.71
C LEU A 216 -23.64 11.45 -10.21
N GLU A 217 -24.38 10.51 -10.79
CA GLU A 217 -25.78 10.69 -11.22
C GLU A 217 -26.72 10.90 -10.01
N ASN A 218 -26.36 10.35 -8.84
CA ASN A 218 -27.11 10.49 -7.60
C ASN A 218 -26.74 11.73 -6.77
N LEU A 219 -25.67 12.44 -7.13
CA LEU A 219 -25.32 13.71 -6.50
C LEU A 219 -26.15 14.85 -7.08
N ASN A 220 -26.53 15.80 -6.23
CA ASN A 220 -27.04 17.07 -6.72
C ASN A 220 -25.92 17.86 -7.45
N LYS A 221 -26.33 18.82 -8.29
CA LYS A 221 -25.42 19.59 -9.15
C LYS A 221 -24.36 20.35 -8.35
N GLU A 222 -24.74 20.98 -7.24
CA GLU A 222 -23.84 21.79 -6.41
C GLU A 222 -22.72 20.93 -5.78
N LEU A 223 -23.08 19.81 -5.15
CA LEU A 223 -22.11 18.87 -4.57
C LEU A 223 -21.21 18.25 -5.64
N LYS A 224 -21.73 18.01 -6.85
CA LYS A 224 -20.95 17.50 -7.96
C LYS A 224 -19.89 18.50 -8.42
N GLU A 225 -20.25 19.77 -8.60
CA GLU A 225 -19.32 20.84 -8.95
C GLU A 225 -18.28 21.07 -7.84
N GLU A 226 -18.72 21.01 -6.59
CA GLU A 226 -17.82 21.10 -5.45
C GLU A 226 -16.81 19.93 -5.42
N LEU A 227 -17.28 18.69 -5.63
CA LEU A 227 -16.43 17.51 -5.68
C LEU A 227 -15.43 17.57 -6.85
N GLN A 228 -15.85 18.04 -8.02
CA GLN A 228 -14.96 18.27 -9.17
C GLN A 228 -13.86 19.27 -8.84
N ASN A 229 -14.21 20.37 -8.18
CA ASN A 229 -13.24 21.35 -7.73
C ASN A 229 -12.30 20.77 -6.67
N TYR A 230 -12.83 20.01 -5.71
CA TYR A 230 -12.04 19.39 -4.65
C TYR A 230 -11.05 18.34 -5.16
N LEU A 231 -11.44 17.55 -6.17
CA LEU A 231 -10.60 16.52 -6.79
C LEU A 231 -9.76 17.04 -7.97
N SER A 232 -9.72 18.36 -8.19
CA SER A 232 -8.88 18.95 -9.24
C SER A 232 -7.40 19.03 -8.88
N ASP A 233 -7.09 19.06 -7.59
CA ASP A 233 -5.72 19.07 -7.04
C ASP A 233 -5.45 17.86 -6.14
N LYS A 234 -6.36 16.88 -6.13
CA LYS A 234 -6.31 15.70 -5.25
C LYS A 234 -6.68 14.44 -5.99
N THR A 235 -6.11 13.34 -5.52
CA THR A 235 -6.45 12.00 -5.95
C THR A 235 -7.22 11.29 -4.83
N LEU A 236 -8.47 10.90 -5.10
CA LEU A 236 -9.24 10.00 -4.27
C LEU A 236 -8.78 8.57 -4.52
N LEU A 237 -8.47 7.84 -3.45
CA LEU A 237 -8.05 6.43 -3.52
C LEU A 237 -9.14 5.55 -2.92
N ALA A 238 -9.50 4.53 -3.69
CA ALA A 238 -10.49 3.52 -3.34
C ALA A 238 -10.02 2.13 -3.75
N GLU A 239 -10.68 1.10 -3.24
CA GLU A 239 -10.49 -0.28 -3.66
C GLU A 239 -11.75 -0.75 -4.39
N LEU A 240 -11.61 -1.24 -5.62
CA LEU A 240 -12.65 -1.96 -6.34
C LEU A 240 -12.68 -3.40 -5.82
N CYS A 241 -13.75 -3.75 -5.13
CA CYS A 241 -14.00 -5.09 -4.60
C CYS A 241 -15.22 -5.71 -5.25
N GLY A 242 -15.26 -7.03 -5.34
CA GLY A 242 -16.31 -7.76 -6.05
C GLY A 242 -16.13 -7.76 -7.58
N GLY A 243 -17.03 -8.46 -8.26
CA GLY A 243 -17.10 -8.51 -9.72
C GLY A 243 -15.82 -9.06 -10.37
N VAL A 244 -15.13 -8.22 -11.15
CA VAL A 244 -13.99 -8.59 -11.99
C VAL A 244 -12.67 -8.76 -11.23
N ALA A 245 -12.62 -8.35 -9.95
CA ALA A 245 -11.41 -8.44 -9.14
C ALA A 245 -11.15 -9.86 -8.66
N LYS A 246 -9.88 -10.28 -8.78
CA LYS A 246 -9.40 -11.48 -8.11
C LYS A 246 -9.24 -11.16 -6.63
N GLN A 247 -9.98 -11.88 -5.80
CA GLN A 247 -10.06 -11.63 -4.36
C GLN A 247 -10.20 -12.95 -3.62
N TYR A 248 -9.55 -13.02 -2.47
CA TYR A 248 -9.68 -14.11 -1.50
C TYR A 248 -10.75 -13.77 -0.47
N VAL A 249 -10.88 -12.49 -0.10
CA VAL A 249 -11.96 -12.02 0.77
C VAL A 249 -13.27 -12.04 -0.01
N LYS A 250 -14.33 -12.56 0.61
CA LYS A 250 -15.65 -12.63 -0.03
C LYS A 250 -16.33 -11.27 0.03
N TYR A 251 -16.75 -10.79 -1.13
CA TYR A 251 -17.65 -9.65 -1.28
C TYR A 251 -18.94 -10.10 -1.95
N GLY A 252 -19.97 -9.26 -1.90
CA GLY A 252 -21.22 -9.50 -2.60
C GLY A 252 -21.03 -9.64 -4.12
N PRO A 253 -22.07 -10.11 -4.83
CA PRO A 253 -21.99 -10.32 -6.28
C PRO A 253 -21.80 -9.02 -7.06
N ASN A 254 -22.27 -7.89 -6.50
CA ASN A 254 -22.17 -6.58 -7.14
C ASN A 254 -20.82 -5.92 -6.78
N PRO A 255 -20.09 -5.37 -7.77
CA PRO A 255 -18.85 -4.67 -7.52
C PRO A 255 -19.12 -3.37 -6.74
N ILE A 256 -18.19 -3.00 -5.88
CA ILE A 256 -18.26 -1.81 -5.04
C ILE A 256 -16.91 -1.09 -5.02
N MET A 257 -16.93 0.24 -4.92
CA MET A 257 -15.73 1.02 -4.63
C MET A 257 -15.75 1.44 -3.16
N ILE A 258 -14.67 1.15 -2.44
CA ILE A 258 -14.51 1.50 -1.02
C ILE A 258 -13.36 2.49 -0.89
N CYS A 259 -13.68 3.74 -0.58
CA CYS A 259 -12.72 4.82 -0.41
C CYS A 259 -11.92 4.63 0.88
N PHE A 260 -10.61 4.89 0.83
CA PHE A 260 -9.73 4.72 1.99
C PHE A 260 -8.72 5.85 2.20
N SER A 261 -8.43 6.68 1.19
CA SER A 261 -7.48 7.79 1.35
C SER A 261 -7.66 8.88 0.30
N ILE A 262 -7.06 10.04 0.55
CA ILE A 262 -6.99 11.17 -0.37
C ILE A 262 -5.55 11.70 -0.35
N VAL A 263 -4.97 11.92 -1.52
CA VAL A 263 -3.61 12.44 -1.70
C VAL A 263 -3.70 13.81 -2.37
N ASN A 264 -3.01 14.80 -1.82
CA ASN A 264 -2.83 16.10 -2.49
C ASN A 264 -1.72 15.97 -3.54
N ASN A 265 -2.05 16.29 -4.80
CA ASN A 265 -1.14 16.09 -5.93
C ASN A 265 0.10 16.98 -5.84
N TYR A 266 0.00 18.11 -5.14
CA TYR A 266 1.06 19.12 -4.99
C TYR A 266 1.70 19.16 -3.60
N SER A 267 1.32 18.25 -2.68
CA SER A 267 1.95 18.16 -1.36
C SER A 267 3.06 17.09 -1.35
N GLU A 268 4.09 17.32 -0.52
CA GLU A 268 5.09 16.29 -0.20
C GLU A 268 4.55 15.22 0.77
N ASP A 269 3.43 15.52 1.44
CA ASP A 269 2.73 14.62 2.35
C ASP A 269 2.37 13.29 1.68
N ILE A 270 2.21 12.26 2.50
CA ILE A 270 1.83 10.93 2.02
C ILE A 270 0.37 10.92 1.58
N CYS A 271 -0.51 11.42 2.43
CA CYS A 271 -1.96 11.56 2.24
C CYS A 271 -2.56 12.39 3.38
N LEU A 272 -3.84 12.74 3.26
CA LEU A 272 -4.62 13.22 4.39
C LEU A 272 -4.67 12.17 5.50
N SER A 273 -4.76 12.61 6.76
CA SER A 273 -4.98 11.69 7.87
C SER A 273 -6.35 11.00 7.74
N PRO A 274 -6.52 9.77 8.28
CA PRO A 274 -7.80 9.08 8.22
C PRO A 274 -9.01 9.88 8.74
N PRO A 275 -8.93 10.66 9.84
CA PRO A 275 -10.03 11.55 10.23
C PRO A 275 -10.37 12.61 9.20
N GLU A 276 -9.37 13.28 8.60
CA GLU A 276 -9.60 14.30 7.58
C GLU A 276 -10.21 13.71 6.31
N ALA A 277 -9.73 12.54 5.88
CA ALA A 277 -10.29 11.82 4.75
C ALA A 277 -11.75 11.38 5.02
N GLU A 278 -12.05 10.91 6.24
CA GLU A 278 -13.40 10.50 6.64
C GLU A 278 -14.41 11.66 6.57
N ILE A 279 -14.01 12.87 6.98
CA ILE A 279 -14.86 14.07 6.85
C ILE A 279 -15.29 14.28 5.39
N VAL A 280 -14.35 14.13 4.45
CA VAL A 280 -14.61 14.26 3.02
C VAL A 280 -15.51 13.13 2.53
N PHE A 281 -15.25 11.89 2.95
CA PHE A 281 -16.08 10.75 2.55
C PHE A 281 -17.53 10.90 3.04
N LYS A 282 -17.72 11.33 4.29
CA LYS A 282 -19.05 11.62 4.86
C LYS A 282 -19.73 12.75 4.11
N LYS A 283 -19.03 13.86 3.86
CA LYS A 283 -19.56 15.04 3.14
C LYS A 283 -20.14 14.67 1.78
N TYR A 284 -19.44 13.82 1.02
CA TYR A 284 -19.86 13.42 -0.32
C TYR A 284 -20.63 12.09 -0.35
N ASN A 285 -21.01 11.53 0.80
CA ASN A 285 -21.69 10.23 0.88
C ASN A 285 -20.97 9.10 0.11
N LEU A 286 -19.63 9.11 0.16
CA LEU A 286 -18.81 8.05 -0.41
C LEU A 286 -18.87 6.83 0.51
N LYS A 287 -18.73 5.62 -0.06
CA LYS A 287 -18.56 4.40 0.73
C LYS A 287 -17.12 4.29 1.19
N TYR A 288 -16.88 4.09 2.49
CA TYR A 288 -15.53 4.00 3.08
C TYR A 288 -15.48 3.01 4.25
N ARG A 289 -14.27 2.71 4.74
CA ARG A 289 -14.03 1.98 5.99
C ARG A 289 -13.76 2.96 7.13
N SER A 290 -14.37 2.73 8.27
CA SER A 290 -13.99 3.45 9.50
C SER A 290 -12.56 3.13 9.89
N TYR A 291 -11.94 4.05 10.63
CA TYR A 291 -10.63 3.86 11.23
C TYR A 291 -10.76 3.62 12.73
N GLN A 292 -9.74 2.99 13.30
CA GLN A 292 -9.55 2.89 14.75
C GLN A 292 -8.28 3.66 15.12
N LYS A 293 -8.38 4.57 16.08
CA LYS A 293 -7.22 5.25 16.67
C LYS A 293 -6.63 4.40 17.79
N THR A 294 -5.31 4.33 17.87
CA THR A 294 -4.58 3.73 18.98
C THR A 294 -4.24 4.77 20.04
N VAL A 295 -3.64 4.33 21.16
CA VAL A 295 -3.13 5.24 22.18
C VAL A 295 -2.03 6.14 21.61
N GLU A 296 -1.93 7.37 22.13
CA GLU A 296 -0.84 8.27 21.81
C GLU A 296 0.39 7.91 22.65
N CYS A 297 1.57 7.92 22.01
CA CYS A 297 2.85 7.62 22.63
C CYS A 297 3.73 8.87 22.58
N ASP A 298 4.27 9.26 23.73
CA ASP A 298 5.19 10.40 23.89
C ASP A 298 6.68 9.98 23.78
N ASN A 299 6.93 8.68 23.66
CA ASN A 299 8.27 8.14 23.50
C ASN A 299 8.33 6.95 22.53
N TYR A 300 9.54 6.73 22.02
CA TYR A 300 9.83 5.69 21.03
C TYR A 300 9.55 4.27 21.53
N ASN A 301 9.86 3.97 22.79
CA ASN A 301 9.75 2.61 23.32
C ASN A 301 8.28 2.17 23.36
N ASP A 302 7.40 3.05 23.85
CA ASP A 302 5.96 2.76 23.92
C ASP A 302 5.36 2.63 22.51
N PHE A 303 5.74 3.54 21.60
CA PHE A 303 5.31 3.45 20.20
C PHE A 303 5.77 2.13 19.55
N TYR A 304 7.00 1.68 19.82
CA TYR A 304 7.51 0.43 19.29
C TYR A 304 6.76 -0.80 19.82
N GLN A 305 6.42 -0.82 21.11
CA GLN A 305 5.64 -1.90 21.71
C GLN A 305 4.21 -1.92 21.16
N LEU A 306 3.57 -0.77 21.05
CA LEU A 306 2.25 -0.62 20.42
C LEU A 306 2.26 -1.20 19.00
N PHE A 307 3.22 -0.82 18.17
CA PHE A 307 3.31 -1.34 16.81
C PHE A 307 3.49 -2.88 16.79
N LYS A 308 4.39 -3.41 17.63
CA LYS A 308 4.59 -4.87 17.75
C LYS A 308 3.31 -5.59 18.12
N GLN A 309 2.58 -5.06 19.10
CA GLN A 309 1.32 -5.61 19.56
C GLN A 309 0.32 -5.69 18.41
N ILE A 310 0.11 -4.59 17.67
CA ILE A 310 -0.78 -4.55 16.49
C ILE A 310 -0.36 -5.59 15.46
N ASN A 311 0.94 -5.70 15.16
CA ASN A 311 1.42 -6.66 14.18
C ASN A 311 1.18 -8.12 14.62
N VAL A 312 1.38 -8.44 15.91
CA VAL A 312 1.07 -9.77 16.46
C VAL A 312 -0.43 -10.04 16.42
N GLU A 313 -1.23 -9.06 16.87
CA GLU A 313 -2.69 -9.11 16.86
C GLU A 313 -3.22 -9.43 15.45
N VAL A 314 -2.93 -8.57 14.47
CA VAL A 314 -3.43 -8.74 13.09
C VAL A 314 -2.90 -10.02 12.45
N ASN A 315 -1.65 -10.40 12.72
CA ASN A 315 -1.10 -11.63 12.16
C ASN A 315 -1.82 -12.88 12.69
N ASN A 316 -2.20 -12.85 13.97
CA ASN A 316 -2.85 -13.97 14.65
C ASN A 316 -4.38 -13.98 14.50
N SER A 317 -5.01 -12.85 14.17
CA SER A 317 -6.44 -12.76 13.86
C SER A 317 -6.85 -13.70 12.72
N SER A 318 -8.10 -14.14 12.75
CA SER A 318 -8.65 -14.98 11.68
C SER A 318 -8.84 -14.19 10.39
N PHE A 319 -8.73 -14.88 9.26
CA PHE A 319 -9.07 -14.36 7.94
C PHE A 319 -10.55 -13.96 7.85
N LEU A 320 -11.44 -14.64 8.59
CA LEU A 320 -12.86 -14.32 8.58
C LEU A 320 -13.14 -12.95 9.22
N GLU A 321 -12.39 -12.60 10.26
CA GLU A 321 -12.53 -11.33 10.98
C GLU A 321 -11.82 -10.16 10.28
N LYS A 322 -10.57 -10.38 9.85
CA LYS A 322 -9.70 -9.30 9.34
C LYS A 322 -9.43 -9.38 7.84
N GLY A 323 -9.93 -10.41 7.14
CA GLY A 323 -9.69 -10.60 5.71
C GLY A 323 -8.19 -10.69 5.40
N GLU A 324 -7.74 -9.79 4.53
CA GLU A 324 -6.32 -9.65 4.22
C GLU A 324 -5.51 -9.09 5.41
N GLY A 325 -6.11 -8.21 6.21
CA GLY A 325 -5.48 -7.56 7.36
C GLY A 325 -5.82 -6.08 7.43
N GLU A 326 -4.83 -5.26 7.78
CA GLU A 326 -5.00 -3.84 8.05
C GLU A 326 -3.94 -2.98 7.37
N VAL A 327 -4.34 -1.75 7.04
CA VAL A 327 -3.42 -0.66 6.68
C VAL A 327 -3.21 0.19 7.92
N LEU A 328 -1.94 0.46 8.23
CA LEU A 328 -1.51 1.22 9.38
C LEU A 328 -1.00 2.57 8.92
N TYR A 329 -1.66 3.65 9.35
CA TYR A 329 -1.22 5.02 9.14
C TYR A 329 -0.49 5.48 10.40
N ILE A 330 0.83 5.55 10.31
CA ILE A 330 1.68 6.04 11.40
C ILE A 330 1.65 7.56 11.34
N CYS A 331 1.11 8.17 12.39
CA CYS A 331 0.86 9.59 12.48
C CYS A 331 1.64 10.21 13.63
N GLY A 332 1.89 11.51 13.53
CA GLY A 332 2.45 12.32 14.61
C GLY A 332 1.81 13.69 14.68
N ARG A 333 1.88 14.29 15.86
CA ARG A 333 1.52 15.70 16.12
C ARG A 333 2.80 16.52 16.22
N PRO A 334 3.12 17.37 15.22
CA PRO A 334 4.33 18.16 15.26
C PRO A 334 4.40 19.00 16.53
N GLU A 335 5.58 19.11 17.14
CA GLU A 335 5.78 19.87 18.39
C GLU A 335 5.37 21.35 18.22
N LEU A 336 5.68 21.92 17.05
CA LEU A 336 5.35 23.31 16.71
C LEU A 336 3.88 23.53 16.38
N ASN A 337 3.12 22.46 16.09
CA ASN A 337 1.69 22.55 15.78
C ASN A 337 0.96 21.28 16.24
N PRO A 338 0.73 21.10 17.56
CA PRO A 338 0.17 19.86 18.09
C PRO A 338 -1.24 19.54 17.60
N GLU A 339 -2.00 20.53 17.13
CA GLU A 339 -3.35 20.34 16.60
C GLU A 339 -3.33 19.61 15.24
N GLN A 340 -2.27 19.79 14.46
CA GLN A 340 -2.11 19.16 13.16
C GLN A 340 -1.72 17.69 13.28
N ILE A 341 -2.37 16.83 12.50
CA ILE A 341 -2.01 15.42 12.38
C ILE A 341 -1.31 15.21 11.04
N VAL A 342 -0.10 14.68 11.07
CA VAL A 342 0.67 14.38 9.85
C VAL A 342 0.83 12.87 9.69
N VAL A 343 0.57 12.33 8.50
CA VAL A 343 0.85 10.93 8.17
C VAL A 343 2.33 10.79 7.80
N LEU A 344 3.11 10.21 8.71
CA LEU A 344 4.56 10.07 8.58
C LEU A 344 4.94 8.85 7.74
N LYS A 345 4.15 7.78 7.85
CA LYS A 345 4.36 6.53 7.09
C LYS A 345 3.10 5.70 7.01
N MET A 346 3.02 4.90 5.96
CA MET A 346 2.03 3.85 5.82
C MET A 346 2.70 2.48 5.86
N ALA A 347 1.99 1.50 6.40
CA ALA A 347 2.39 0.10 6.43
C ALA A 347 1.17 -0.82 6.25
N LYS A 348 1.43 -2.09 5.92
CA LYS A 348 0.40 -3.13 5.91
C LYS A 348 0.76 -4.21 6.93
N ALA A 349 -0.21 -4.64 7.72
CA ALA A 349 -0.14 -5.84 8.54
C ALA A 349 -1.14 -6.84 7.96
N LYS A 350 -0.71 -8.07 7.68
CA LYS A 350 -1.58 -9.09 7.07
C LYS A 350 -1.76 -10.29 7.97
N THR A 351 -2.96 -10.86 7.94
CA THR A 351 -3.26 -12.13 8.59
C THR A 351 -2.34 -13.22 8.04
N ILE A 352 -1.90 -14.13 8.89
CA ILE A 352 -1.07 -15.26 8.45
C ILE A 352 -1.84 -16.16 7.47
N GLU A 353 -3.14 -16.32 7.69
CA GLU A 353 -4.05 -17.11 6.85
C GLU A 353 -4.12 -16.55 5.43
N TYR A 354 -4.25 -15.23 5.25
CA TYR A 354 -4.20 -14.61 3.91
C TYR A 354 -2.86 -14.87 3.22
N LYS A 355 -1.74 -14.71 3.94
CA LYS A 355 -0.38 -14.95 3.38
C LYS A 355 -0.27 -16.40 2.88
N ILE A 356 -0.75 -17.35 3.67
CA ILE A 356 -0.78 -18.78 3.34
C ILE A 356 -1.63 -19.04 2.08
N ILE A 357 -2.84 -18.47 1.99
CA ILE A 357 -3.73 -18.65 0.83
C ILE A 357 -3.08 -18.10 -0.44
N LYS A 358 -2.55 -16.88 -0.37
CA LYS A 358 -1.91 -16.20 -1.52
C LYS A 358 -0.68 -16.98 -2.03
N GLU A 359 0.17 -17.47 -1.12
CA GLU A 359 1.36 -18.25 -1.49
C GLU A 359 1.02 -19.64 -2.02
N GLY A 360 -0.03 -20.28 -1.48
CA GLY A 360 -0.56 -21.55 -1.98
C GLY A 360 -1.09 -21.43 -3.41
N GLU A 361 -1.83 -20.36 -3.71
CA GLU A 361 -2.35 -20.16 -5.07
C GLU A 361 -1.24 -19.87 -6.09
N LYS A 362 -0.28 -19.00 -5.76
CA LYS A 362 0.90 -18.75 -6.62
C LYS A 362 1.60 -20.07 -6.97
N TYR A 363 1.70 -20.97 -6.01
CA TYR A 363 2.29 -22.29 -6.23
C TYR A 363 1.48 -23.14 -7.20
N VAL A 364 0.17 -23.28 -6.98
CA VAL A 364 -0.71 -24.02 -7.89
C VAL A 364 -0.67 -23.43 -9.31
N SER A 365 -0.64 -22.10 -9.45
CA SER A 365 -0.52 -21.47 -10.77
C SER A 365 0.82 -21.76 -11.47
N ARG A 366 1.92 -21.86 -10.71
CA ARG A 366 3.23 -22.24 -11.25
C ARG A 366 3.25 -23.71 -11.67
N LEU A 367 2.60 -24.59 -10.91
CA LEU A 367 2.46 -26.01 -11.27
C LEU A 367 1.63 -26.21 -12.55
N ASN A 368 0.54 -25.47 -12.71
CA ASN A 368 -0.27 -25.52 -13.94
C ASN A 368 0.48 -25.03 -15.18
N TYR A 369 1.50 -24.19 -15.00
CA TYR A 369 2.35 -23.68 -16.09
C TYR A 369 3.43 -24.69 -16.53
N VAL A 370 3.80 -25.62 -15.66
CA VAL A 370 4.83 -26.61 -15.93
C VAL A 370 4.15 -27.96 -16.17
N LYS A 371 3.88 -28.33 -17.43
CA LYS A 371 3.33 -29.66 -17.80
C LYS A 371 4.33 -30.81 -17.59
N SER A 372 5.32 -30.66 -16.72
CA SER A 372 6.33 -31.69 -16.48
C SER A 372 5.79 -32.78 -15.57
N GLU A 373 6.32 -33.99 -15.71
CA GLU A 373 6.07 -35.12 -14.81
C GLU A 373 6.38 -34.77 -13.35
N ALA A 374 7.38 -33.92 -13.10
CA ALA A 374 7.69 -33.39 -11.76
C ALA A 374 6.55 -32.53 -11.18
N SER A 375 5.84 -31.77 -12.02
CA SER A 375 4.71 -30.95 -11.59
C SER A 375 3.45 -31.78 -11.40
N GLN A 376 3.26 -32.83 -12.19
CA GLN A 376 2.23 -33.83 -11.95
C GLN A 376 2.49 -34.61 -10.66
N ASN A 377 3.74 -34.98 -10.37
CA ASN A 377 4.14 -35.60 -9.12
C ASN A 377 3.96 -34.64 -7.93
N LEU A 378 4.26 -33.34 -8.06
CA LEU A 378 4.00 -32.34 -7.02
C LEU A 378 2.51 -32.05 -6.79
N ILE A 379 1.69 -32.07 -7.84
CA ILE A 379 0.22 -32.01 -7.74
C ILE A 379 -0.30 -33.27 -7.07
N LYS A 380 0.26 -34.43 -7.43
CA LYS A 380 -0.05 -35.73 -6.82
C LYS A 380 0.37 -35.75 -5.35
N ASP A 381 1.53 -35.19 -5.00
CA ASP A 381 2.02 -35.00 -3.63
C ASP A 381 1.13 -34.01 -2.86
N PHE A 382 0.65 -32.93 -3.47
CA PHE A 382 -0.28 -31.99 -2.82
C PHE A 382 -1.66 -32.61 -2.59
N ILE A 383 -2.17 -33.37 -3.57
CA ILE A 383 -3.39 -34.17 -3.47
C ILE A 383 -3.20 -35.29 -2.44
N GLU A 384 -2.01 -35.90 -2.40
CA GLU A 384 -1.62 -36.97 -1.48
C GLU A 384 -1.38 -36.43 -0.06
N ILE A 385 -0.87 -35.21 0.12
CA ILE A 385 -0.78 -34.50 1.40
C ILE A 385 -2.18 -34.15 1.90
N ASN A 386 -3.07 -33.69 1.02
CA ASN A 386 -4.49 -33.50 1.34
C ASN A 386 -5.22 -34.83 1.60
N HIS A 387 -4.84 -35.93 0.95
CA HIS A 387 -5.44 -37.25 1.18
C HIS A 387 -4.83 -38.00 2.38
N ASN A 388 -3.59 -37.69 2.78
CA ASN A 388 -2.87 -38.25 3.92
C ASN A 388 -2.98 -37.38 5.20
N LEU A 389 -3.77 -36.31 5.18
CA LEU A 389 -4.30 -35.64 6.38
C LEU A 389 -4.79 -36.60 7.48
N PRO A 390 -5.32 -37.83 7.19
CA PRO A 390 -5.64 -38.82 8.21
C PRO A 390 -4.46 -39.31 9.06
N LYS A 391 -3.20 -39.18 8.62
CA LYS A 391 -1.98 -39.50 9.41
C LYS A 391 -1.48 -38.33 10.27
N LEU A 392 -2.03 -37.14 10.06
CA LEU A 392 -1.79 -35.94 10.87
C LEU A 392 -3.00 -35.63 11.77
N LYS A 393 -3.86 -36.64 12.01
CA LYS A 393 -5.14 -36.60 12.74
C LYS A 393 -5.11 -35.96 14.13
N ASN A 394 -3.94 -35.86 14.75
CA ASN A 394 -3.78 -35.27 16.08
C ASN A 394 -3.38 -33.78 16.03
N LEU A 395 -3.15 -33.25 14.84
CA LEU A 395 -3.02 -31.82 14.55
C LEU A 395 -4.28 -31.40 13.81
N ASN A 396 -5.26 -30.85 14.53
CA ASN A 396 -6.51 -30.29 13.99
C ASN A 396 -6.29 -28.98 13.19
N ILE A 397 -5.18 -28.90 12.46
CA ILE A 397 -4.84 -27.76 11.63
C ILE A 397 -5.62 -27.87 10.32
N SER A 398 -6.27 -26.80 9.88
CA SER A 398 -7.02 -26.80 8.61
C SER A 398 -6.11 -27.21 7.44
N SER A 399 -6.66 -27.99 6.50
CA SER A 399 -5.92 -28.63 5.39
C SER A 399 -5.06 -27.66 4.56
N GLY A 400 -5.57 -26.44 4.33
CA GLY A 400 -4.82 -25.39 3.64
C GLY A 400 -3.65 -24.81 4.44
N TYR A 401 -3.72 -24.83 5.77
CA TYR A 401 -2.71 -24.26 6.66
C TYR A 401 -1.52 -25.21 6.85
N LEU A 402 -1.79 -26.51 6.87
CA LEU A 402 -0.77 -27.55 6.97
C LEU A 402 0.13 -27.59 5.72
N ALA A 403 -0.45 -27.52 4.52
CA ALA A 403 0.30 -27.53 3.26
C ALA A 403 1.28 -26.34 3.14
N SER A 404 0.85 -25.14 3.52
CA SER A 404 1.72 -23.95 3.49
C SER A 404 2.77 -23.93 4.58
N THR A 405 2.48 -24.49 5.76
CA THR A 405 3.46 -24.68 6.84
C THR A 405 4.56 -25.65 6.42
N ILE A 406 4.20 -26.78 5.80
CA ILE A 406 5.13 -27.77 5.26
C ILE A 406 6.06 -27.13 4.20
N ARG A 407 5.52 -26.29 3.32
CA ARG A 407 6.32 -25.61 2.29
C ARG A 407 7.29 -24.57 2.86
N LEU A 408 6.88 -23.80 3.87
CA LEU A 408 7.78 -22.88 4.57
C LEU A 408 8.92 -23.66 5.25
N MET A 409 8.62 -24.81 5.84
CA MET A 409 9.64 -25.70 6.42
C MET A 409 10.60 -26.24 5.37
N GLN A 410 10.12 -26.65 4.19
CA GLN A 410 10.95 -27.11 3.07
C GLN A 410 11.89 -26.03 2.55
N ASN A 411 11.39 -24.79 2.37
CA ASN A 411 12.23 -23.65 1.95
C ASN A 411 13.35 -23.35 2.95
N ASN A 412 13.12 -23.66 4.23
CA ASN A 412 14.11 -23.55 5.30
C ASN A 412 14.90 -24.84 5.53
N LYS A 413 14.78 -25.84 4.65
CA LYS A 413 15.45 -27.16 4.72
C LYS A 413 15.21 -27.90 6.04
N LEU A 414 14.02 -27.75 6.62
CA LEU A 414 13.62 -28.39 7.87
C LEU A 414 12.98 -29.76 7.60
N GLN A 415 13.23 -30.74 8.47
CA GLN A 415 12.58 -32.06 8.41
C GLN A 415 11.08 -31.92 8.68
N ILE A 416 10.26 -32.58 7.85
CA ILE A 416 8.80 -32.53 7.96
C ILE A 416 8.32 -33.75 8.73
N ASN A 417 7.97 -33.55 10.00
CA ASN A 417 7.25 -34.50 10.82
C ASN A 417 6.38 -33.71 11.82
N GLU A 418 5.44 -34.38 12.49
CA GLU A 418 4.49 -33.75 13.41
C GLU A 418 5.18 -32.85 14.45
N GLN A 419 6.26 -33.34 15.07
CA GLN A 419 6.99 -32.60 16.10
C GLN A 419 7.75 -31.40 15.51
N SER A 420 8.37 -31.55 14.34
CA SER A 420 9.03 -30.45 13.66
C SER A 420 8.05 -29.37 13.19
N ILE A 421 6.84 -29.76 12.77
CA ILE A 421 5.76 -28.82 12.40
C ILE A 421 5.31 -28.06 13.64
N LYS A 422 5.04 -28.75 14.75
CA LYS A 422 4.72 -28.11 16.04
C LYS A 422 5.82 -27.16 16.47
N ASN A 423 7.08 -27.60 16.44
CA ASN A 423 8.23 -26.80 16.82
C ASN A 423 8.42 -25.59 15.88
N PHE A 424 8.20 -25.74 14.59
CA PHE A 424 8.24 -24.64 13.63
C PHE A 424 7.12 -23.64 13.91
N ILE A 425 5.90 -24.11 14.16
CA ILE A 425 4.77 -23.25 14.51
C ILE A 425 5.05 -22.51 15.83
N ILE A 426 5.55 -23.19 16.85
CA ILE A 426 5.91 -22.58 18.13
C ILE A 426 7.04 -21.56 17.95
N LYS A 427 8.07 -21.90 17.17
CA LYS A 427 9.22 -21.03 16.92
C LYS A 427 8.86 -19.76 16.15
N GLU A 428 8.07 -19.91 15.09
CA GLU A 428 7.76 -18.80 14.17
C GLU A 428 6.51 -18.03 14.59
N PHE A 429 5.52 -18.70 15.21
CA PHE A 429 4.19 -18.16 15.50
C PHE A 429 3.77 -18.23 16.98
N GLY A 430 4.55 -18.90 17.84
CA GLY A 430 4.29 -19.00 19.28
C GLY A 430 3.37 -20.17 19.68
N GLN A 431 3.44 -20.55 20.97
CA GLN A 431 2.68 -21.66 21.55
C GLN A 431 1.16 -21.45 21.51
N GLU A 432 0.70 -20.21 21.74
CA GLU A 432 -0.72 -19.85 21.73
C GLU A 432 -1.37 -20.06 20.36
N LYS A 433 -0.62 -19.82 19.27
CA LYS A 433 -1.11 -20.07 17.91
C LYS A 433 -1.19 -21.55 17.61
N LEU A 434 -0.25 -22.37 18.08
CA LEU A 434 -0.38 -23.82 17.99
C LEU A 434 -1.67 -24.30 18.67
N ASN A 435 -1.97 -23.79 19.86
CA ASN A 435 -3.18 -24.13 20.59
C ASN A 435 -4.45 -23.70 19.83
N THR A 436 -4.46 -22.49 19.25
CA THR A 436 -5.58 -21.97 18.42
C THR A 436 -5.78 -22.77 17.14
N LEU A 437 -4.71 -23.31 16.57
CA LEU A 437 -4.75 -24.15 15.38
C LEU A 437 -5.09 -25.62 15.71
N GLN A 438 -5.10 -25.99 16.99
CA GLN A 438 -5.47 -27.33 17.47
C GLN A 438 -6.90 -27.40 18.00
N SER A 439 -7.46 -26.27 18.46
CA SER A 439 -8.88 -26.08 18.77
C SER A 439 -9.68 -25.92 17.49
#